data_AF-X0UKW2-F1
#
_entry.id   AF-X0UKW2-F1
#
_cell.length_a   1.000
_cell.length_b   1.000
_cell.length_c   1.000
_cell.angle_alpha   90.00
_cell.angle_beta   90.00
_cell.angle_gamma   90.00
#
_symmetry.space_group_name_H-M   'P 1'
#
loop_
_entity.id
_entity.type
_entity.pdbx_description
1 polymer ?
#
loop_
_entity_poly.entity_id
_entity_poly.type
_entity_poly.pdbx_seq_one_letter_code
_entity_poly.pdbx_strand_id
1 'polypeptide(L)'
;SVQNQGTIVASLGKVYIGSGEKVTLNFAGNDLIGFVVDESITEQVMGPDGEPMESAIDNTGAISADGGEVVLSAKTAYDAIKSVINNEGIIEAKSLVNKNGRIALLGGDQGIVANSGVLNASGKEAGQTGGEVQVLGDKVGLFETAHIDVSGDLGGGTVLVGGDFQGSNPDIRNASRTYVGPDATITAEAYSEGDGGKVIVWADEATWFYGDINAQGGSLSGNGGFVEVSGKESLLFNGQVSTLAANGEIGTLLLDPDYITITNTG
;
A
#
# COMPACT_ATOMS: atom_id res chain seq x y z
N SER A 1 2.00 -17.83 12.02
CA SER A 1 2.73 -16.57 11.76
C SER A 1 3.89 -16.83 10.82
N VAL A 2 4.30 -15.81 10.07
CA VAL A 2 5.51 -15.80 9.25
C VAL A 2 6.31 -14.56 9.63
N GLN A 3 7.62 -14.72 9.89
CA GLN A 3 8.47 -13.61 10.28
C GLN A 3 9.69 -13.53 9.36
N ASN A 4 9.95 -12.35 8.81
CA ASN A 4 11.20 -12.04 8.13
C ASN A 4 12.00 -11.00 8.91
N GLN A 5 13.14 -11.44 9.43
CA GLN A 5 14.14 -10.59 10.10
C GLN A 5 15.45 -10.50 9.28
N GLY A 6 15.51 -11.20 8.14
CA GLY A 6 16.69 -11.32 7.30
C GLY A 6 16.50 -10.63 5.95
N THR A 7 17.11 -11.17 4.91
CA THR A 7 16.99 -10.65 3.54
C THR A 7 16.43 -11.71 2.61
N ILE A 8 15.39 -11.36 1.86
CA ILE A 8 14.81 -12.18 0.78
C ILE A 8 15.04 -11.43 -0.53
N VAL A 9 15.60 -12.11 -1.55
CA VAL A 9 15.88 -11.51 -2.87
C VAL A 9 15.33 -12.40 -3.98
N ALA A 10 14.54 -11.81 -4.88
CA ALA A 10 13.99 -12.44 -6.08
C ALA A 10 13.98 -11.46 -7.26
N SER A 11 15.16 -11.11 -7.78
CA SER A 11 15.30 -10.19 -8.93
C SER A 11 14.50 -10.68 -10.14
N LEU A 12 13.69 -9.80 -10.74
CA LEU A 12 12.71 -10.08 -11.81
C LEU A 12 11.60 -11.09 -11.43
N GLY A 13 11.66 -11.63 -10.22
CA GLY A 13 10.84 -12.73 -9.74
C GLY A 13 9.66 -12.22 -8.90
N LYS A 14 9.18 -13.10 -8.03
CA LYS A 14 8.07 -12.80 -7.14
C LYS A 14 8.36 -13.33 -5.74
N VAL A 15 7.98 -12.57 -4.73
CA VAL A 15 7.98 -13.00 -3.32
C VAL A 15 6.54 -12.99 -2.83
N TYR A 16 6.03 -14.15 -2.42
CA TYR A 16 4.73 -14.25 -1.77
C TYR A 16 4.91 -14.80 -0.35
N ILE A 17 4.36 -14.09 0.63
CA ILE A 17 4.33 -14.50 2.03
C ILE A 17 2.86 -14.62 2.44
N GLY A 18 2.46 -15.82 2.85
CA GLY A 18 1.08 -16.15 3.21
C GLY A 18 0.94 -16.56 4.66
N SER A 19 -0.08 -16.08 5.34
CA SER A 19 -0.51 -16.58 6.64
C SER A 19 -2.02 -16.82 6.68
N GLY A 20 -2.42 -18.08 6.80
CA GLY A 20 -3.82 -18.53 6.86
C GLY A 20 -3.89 -20.05 7.03
N GLU A 21 -5.09 -20.63 7.02
CA GLU A 21 -5.24 -22.10 7.16
C GLU A 21 -4.80 -22.84 5.89
N LYS A 22 -5.06 -22.24 4.72
CA LYS A 22 -4.75 -22.83 3.42
C LYS A 22 -4.20 -21.80 2.46
N VAL A 23 -3.10 -22.17 1.82
CA VAL A 23 -2.49 -21.40 0.75
C VAL A 23 -2.51 -22.25 -0.51
N THR A 24 -3.08 -21.70 -1.59
CA THR A 24 -3.08 -22.32 -2.91
C THR A 24 -2.13 -21.58 -3.83
N LEU A 25 -1.27 -22.36 -4.49
CA LEU A 25 -0.28 -21.89 -5.45
C LEU A 25 -0.63 -22.44 -6.84
N ASN A 26 -0.85 -21.55 -7.80
CA ASN A 26 -1.17 -21.91 -9.19
C ASN A 26 0.00 -21.56 -10.10
N PHE A 27 0.54 -22.57 -10.78
CA PHE A 27 1.68 -22.42 -11.68
C PHE A 27 1.28 -22.67 -13.14
N ALA A 28 1.82 -21.86 -14.05
CA ALA A 28 1.86 -22.13 -15.49
C ALA A 28 3.33 -22.35 -15.89
N GLY A 29 3.73 -23.62 -15.99
CA GLY A 29 5.14 -23.95 -16.15
C GLY A 29 5.93 -23.55 -14.90
N ASN A 30 6.92 -22.66 -15.06
CA ASN A 30 7.73 -22.14 -13.96
C ASN A 30 7.19 -20.83 -13.37
N ASP A 31 6.13 -20.27 -13.96
CA ASP A 31 5.59 -18.97 -13.55
C ASP A 31 4.46 -19.18 -12.52
N LEU A 32 4.61 -18.58 -11.34
CA LEU A 32 3.52 -18.48 -10.37
C LEU A 32 2.51 -17.46 -10.87
N ILE A 33 1.34 -17.94 -11.28
CA ILE A 33 0.25 -17.13 -11.86
C ILE A 33 -0.88 -16.86 -10.87
N GLY A 34 -0.91 -17.56 -9.73
CA GLY A 34 -1.88 -17.31 -8.68
C GLY A 34 -1.35 -17.70 -7.31
N PHE A 35 -1.59 -16.83 -6.35
CA PHE A 35 -1.30 -17.04 -4.94
C PHE A 35 -2.54 -16.62 -4.16
N VAL A 36 -3.18 -17.55 -3.45
CA VAL A 36 -4.41 -17.27 -2.72
C VAL A 36 -4.31 -17.88 -1.33
N VAL A 37 -4.64 -17.08 -0.31
CA VAL A 37 -4.93 -17.58 1.04
C VAL A 37 -6.43 -17.90 1.06
N ASP A 38 -6.77 -19.17 0.81
CA ASP A 38 -8.13 -19.62 0.49
C ASP A 38 -9.02 -19.74 1.73
N GLU A 39 -8.52 -20.45 2.74
CA GLU A 39 -9.26 -20.78 3.96
C GLU A 39 -8.75 -19.93 5.10
N SER A 40 -9.71 -19.32 5.76
CA SER A 40 -9.49 -18.34 6.81
C SER A 40 -9.58 -19.06 8.14
N ILE A 41 -8.76 -18.69 9.13
CA ILE A 41 -8.81 -19.33 10.44
C ILE A 41 -10.23 -19.24 11.02
N THR A 42 -10.92 -20.37 11.19
CA THR A 42 -12.34 -20.45 11.62
C THR A 42 -12.52 -20.94 13.06
N GLU A 43 -11.51 -21.59 13.62
CA GLU A 43 -11.48 -22.03 15.01
C GLU A 43 -10.38 -21.31 15.79
N GLN A 44 -10.58 -21.15 17.10
CA GLN A 44 -9.57 -20.57 17.96
C GLN A 44 -8.37 -21.52 18.07
N VAL A 45 -7.30 -21.23 17.32
CA VAL A 45 -6.05 -21.99 17.42
C VAL A 45 -5.31 -21.49 18.66
N MET A 46 -5.08 -22.36 19.63
CA MET A 46 -4.38 -22.01 20.87
C MET A 46 -2.90 -22.33 20.73
N GLY A 47 -2.06 -21.37 21.13
CA GLY A 47 -0.63 -21.55 21.28
C GLY A 47 -0.29 -22.47 22.45
N PRO A 48 0.97 -22.93 22.55
CA PRO A 48 1.45 -23.75 23.67
C PRO A 48 1.33 -23.06 25.05
N ASP A 49 1.19 -21.74 25.04
CA ASP A 49 1.00 -20.84 26.19
C ASP A 49 -0.47 -20.68 26.59
N GLY A 50 -1.41 -21.20 25.81
CA GLY A 50 -2.84 -21.04 26.06
C GLY A 50 -3.39 -19.68 25.63
N GLU A 51 -2.68 -18.95 24.75
CA GLU A 51 -3.19 -17.74 24.09
C GLU A 51 -3.62 -18.05 22.65
N PRO A 52 -4.57 -17.29 22.06
CA PRO A 52 -4.91 -17.45 20.64
C PRO A 52 -3.68 -17.17 19.75
N MET A 53 -3.41 -18.04 18.78
CA MET A 53 -2.37 -17.81 17.77
C MET A 53 -2.83 -16.74 16.79
N GLU A 54 -2.09 -15.65 16.69
CA GLU A 54 -2.31 -14.63 15.66
C GLU A 54 -1.84 -15.12 14.28
N SER A 55 -2.62 -14.82 13.24
CA SER A 55 -2.15 -14.90 11.86
C SER A 55 -1.35 -13.65 11.54
N ALA A 56 -0.11 -13.62 12.02
CA ALA A 56 0.79 -12.48 11.88
C ALA A 56 1.80 -12.71 10.75
N ILE A 57 1.95 -11.72 9.87
CA ILE A 57 3.13 -11.55 9.03
C ILE A 57 3.91 -10.37 9.57
N ASP A 58 5.12 -10.60 10.06
CA ASP A 58 6.01 -9.54 10.54
C ASP A 58 7.24 -9.45 9.64
N ASN A 59 7.45 -8.28 9.02
CA ASN A 59 8.67 -7.97 8.29
C ASN A 59 9.44 -6.86 9.00
N THR A 60 10.56 -7.21 9.63
CA THR A 60 11.56 -6.26 10.16
C THR A 60 12.85 -6.28 9.34
N GLY A 61 12.99 -7.26 8.45
CA GLY A 61 14.11 -7.41 7.52
C GLY A 61 13.88 -6.69 6.18
N ALA A 62 14.55 -7.19 5.14
CA ALA A 62 14.45 -6.67 3.78
C ALA A 62 13.89 -7.72 2.82
N ILE A 63 13.03 -7.29 1.90
CA ILE A 63 12.50 -8.08 0.79
C ILE A 63 12.75 -7.28 -0.49
N SER A 64 13.41 -7.87 -1.49
CA SER A 64 13.66 -7.23 -2.78
C SER A 64 13.24 -8.12 -3.95
N ALA A 65 12.41 -7.59 -4.84
CA ALA A 65 11.95 -8.23 -6.07
C ALA A 65 11.87 -7.21 -7.21
N ASP A 66 12.96 -6.49 -7.48
CA ASP A 66 13.01 -5.47 -8.54
C ASP A 66 12.62 -6.03 -9.92
N GLY A 67 11.79 -5.29 -10.66
CA GLY A 67 11.13 -5.73 -11.89
C GLY A 67 10.10 -6.85 -11.68
N GLY A 68 9.67 -7.04 -10.43
CA GLY A 68 8.91 -8.18 -9.95
C GLY A 68 7.76 -7.79 -9.05
N GLU A 69 7.37 -8.69 -8.17
CA GLU A 69 6.22 -8.51 -7.29
C GLU A 69 6.53 -9.00 -5.87
N VAL A 70 6.08 -8.26 -4.86
CA VAL A 70 6.03 -8.70 -3.47
C VAL A 70 4.60 -8.66 -2.96
N VAL A 71 4.09 -9.78 -2.47
CA VAL A 71 2.77 -9.85 -1.83
C VAL A 71 2.88 -10.49 -0.46
N LEU A 72 2.43 -9.76 0.57
CA LEU A 72 2.19 -10.29 1.90
C LEU A 72 0.68 -10.40 2.04
N SER A 73 0.17 -11.61 2.28
CA SER A 73 -1.27 -11.83 2.44
C SER A 73 -1.55 -12.64 3.70
N ALA A 74 -2.35 -12.08 4.59
CA ALA A 74 -2.85 -12.76 5.76
C ALA A 74 -4.38 -12.79 5.69
N LYS A 75 -5.00 -13.93 6.03
CA LYS A 75 -6.48 -14.04 6.04
C LYS A 75 -6.97 -14.85 7.23
N THR A 76 -7.92 -14.29 7.98
CA THR A 76 -8.63 -14.95 9.09
C THR A 76 -10.13 -14.65 9.00
N ALA A 77 -10.98 -15.58 9.47
CA ALA A 77 -12.44 -15.46 9.43
C ALA A 77 -13.06 -15.41 10.83
N TYR A 78 -12.24 -15.63 11.86
CA TYR A 78 -12.67 -15.60 13.24
C TYR A 78 -12.37 -14.24 13.85
N ASP A 79 -13.39 -13.46 14.21
CA ASP A 79 -13.24 -12.08 14.70
C ASP A 79 -12.32 -11.94 15.94
N ALA A 80 -12.17 -13.02 16.72
CA ALA A 80 -11.25 -13.03 17.86
C ALA A 80 -9.77 -13.21 17.46
N ILE A 81 -9.49 -13.72 16.26
CA ILE A 81 -8.14 -13.82 15.68
C ILE A 81 -8.05 -12.82 14.51
N LYS A 82 -7.44 -11.67 14.77
CA LYS A 82 -7.15 -10.71 13.71
C LYS A 82 -5.95 -11.19 12.92
N SER A 83 -6.03 -11.15 11.59
CA SER A 83 -4.83 -11.15 10.76
C SER A 83 -4.11 -9.82 10.95
N VAL A 84 -2.80 -9.89 11.11
CA VAL A 84 -1.97 -8.69 11.25
C VAL A 84 -0.82 -8.80 10.28
N ILE A 85 -0.66 -7.77 9.44
CA ILE A 85 0.55 -7.57 8.65
C ILE A 85 1.27 -6.37 9.23
N ASN A 86 2.46 -6.57 9.77
CA ASN A 86 3.33 -5.53 10.28
C ASN A 86 4.57 -5.43 9.40
N ASN A 87 4.76 -4.28 8.75
CA ASN A 87 6.00 -3.96 8.06
C ASN A 87 6.72 -2.81 8.75
N GLU A 88 7.81 -3.12 9.44
CA GLU A 88 8.76 -2.16 10.01
C GLU A 88 10.04 -2.07 9.14
N GLY A 89 10.29 -3.12 8.35
CA GLY A 89 11.44 -3.25 7.47
C GLY A 89 11.28 -2.62 6.09
N ILE A 90 12.03 -3.15 5.13
CA ILE A 90 12.06 -2.64 3.75
C ILE A 90 11.46 -3.68 2.81
N ILE A 91 10.55 -3.23 1.95
CA ILE A 91 10.05 -4.01 0.81
C ILE A 91 10.30 -3.21 -0.47
N GLU A 92 11.08 -3.77 -1.38
CA GLU A 92 11.39 -3.17 -2.68
C GLU A 92 10.90 -4.07 -3.82
N ALA A 93 10.21 -3.45 -4.77
CA ALA A 93 9.93 -4.00 -6.08
C ALA A 93 10.06 -2.85 -7.08
N LYS A 94 11.27 -2.31 -7.27
CA LYS A 94 11.49 -1.17 -8.17
C LYS A 94 11.12 -1.54 -9.60
N SER A 95 10.55 -0.61 -10.35
CA SER A 95 10.27 -0.81 -11.77
C SER A 95 11.57 -0.96 -12.57
N LEU A 96 11.50 -1.72 -13.65
CA LEU A 96 12.51 -1.78 -14.69
C LEU A 96 11.90 -1.35 -16.03
N VAL A 97 12.75 -1.03 -17.01
CA VAL A 97 12.37 -0.43 -18.31
C VAL A 97 11.15 -1.09 -18.97
N ASN A 98 10.99 -2.41 -18.86
CA ASN A 98 9.90 -3.14 -19.51
C ASN A 98 8.85 -3.72 -18.55
N LYS A 99 8.99 -3.49 -17.24
CA LYS A 99 8.11 -4.08 -16.24
C LYS A 99 8.10 -3.26 -14.95
N ASN A 100 6.93 -2.71 -14.66
CA ASN A 100 6.68 -2.02 -13.40
C ASN A 100 6.63 -3.03 -12.26
N GLY A 101 7.17 -2.64 -11.10
CA GLY A 101 7.09 -3.49 -9.92
C GLY A 101 5.81 -3.29 -9.13
N ARG A 102 5.48 -4.27 -8.31
CA ARG A 102 4.25 -4.28 -7.51
C ARG A 102 4.52 -4.74 -6.08
N ILE A 103 3.96 -4.02 -5.11
CA ILE A 103 3.94 -4.42 -3.71
C ILE A 103 2.48 -4.45 -3.23
N ALA A 104 2.06 -5.53 -2.56
CA ALA A 104 0.74 -5.62 -1.97
C ALA A 104 0.80 -6.20 -0.55
N LEU A 105 0.29 -5.45 0.42
CA LEU A 105 0.02 -5.91 1.78
C LEU A 105 -1.49 -6.11 1.92
N LEU A 106 -1.92 -7.36 2.07
CA LEU A 106 -3.31 -7.79 1.98
C LEU A 106 -3.74 -8.48 3.28
N GLY A 107 -4.32 -7.73 4.22
CA GLY A 107 -4.75 -8.21 5.53
C GLY A 107 -6.04 -9.05 5.52
N GLY A 108 -6.76 -9.12 4.41
CA GLY A 108 -8.05 -9.82 4.34
C GLY A 108 -9.19 -9.09 5.05
N ASP A 109 -10.37 -9.72 5.11
CA ASP A 109 -11.65 -9.04 5.40
C ASP A 109 -11.76 -8.43 6.79
N GLN A 110 -11.04 -8.98 7.78
CA GLN A 110 -11.02 -8.54 9.18
C GLN A 110 -9.62 -8.13 9.65
N GLY A 111 -8.66 -8.03 8.73
CA GLY A 111 -7.26 -7.85 9.06
C GLY A 111 -6.84 -6.42 9.31
N ILE A 112 -5.77 -6.29 10.08
CA ILE A 112 -5.05 -5.05 10.30
C ILE A 112 -3.79 -5.07 9.44
N VAL A 113 -3.53 -3.99 8.72
CA VAL A 113 -2.23 -3.75 8.07
C VAL A 113 -1.60 -2.51 8.67
N ALA A 114 -0.44 -2.69 9.29
CA ALA A 114 0.37 -1.62 9.86
C ALA A 114 1.71 -1.55 9.11
N ASN A 115 2.02 -0.39 8.55
CA ASN A 115 3.32 -0.12 7.95
C ASN A 115 3.96 1.07 8.64
N SER A 116 5.13 0.87 9.23
CA SER A 116 6.05 1.92 9.71
C SER A 116 7.36 1.97 8.89
N GLY A 117 7.61 0.94 8.08
CA GLY A 117 8.78 0.82 7.23
C GLY A 117 8.61 1.40 5.81
N VAL A 118 9.46 0.90 4.90
CA VAL A 118 9.57 1.37 3.51
C VAL A 118 8.88 0.40 2.55
N LEU A 119 8.04 0.93 1.66
CA LEU A 119 7.48 0.24 0.49
C LEU A 119 7.91 0.99 -0.77
N ASN A 120 8.85 0.44 -1.53
CA ASN A 120 9.44 1.10 -2.70
C ASN A 120 9.18 0.33 -4.00
N ALA A 121 8.26 0.84 -4.81
CA ALA A 121 8.02 0.38 -6.17
C ALA A 121 8.35 1.46 -7.22
N SER A 122 9.30 2.34 -6.92
CA SER A 122 9.69 3.44 -7.81
C SER A 122 10.40 2.96 -9.09
N GLY A 123 10.34 3.76 -10.14
CA GLY A 123 11.00 3.55 -11.43
C GLY A 123 11.74 4.80 -11.89
N LYS A 124 12.86 5.11 -11.23
CA LYS A 124 13.53 6.42 -11.33
C LYS A 124 14.63 6.50 -12.40
N GLU A 125 14.98 5.39 -13.05
CA GLU A 125 15.96 5.44 -14.12
C GLU A 125 15.32 5.93 -15.43
N ALA A 126 16.16 6.38 -16.36
CA ALA A 126 15.71 6.95 -17.63
C ALA A 126 14.71 6.03 -18.36
N GLY A 127 13.54 6.55 -18.67
CA GLY A 127 12.48 5.83 -19.39
C GLY A 127 11.54 5.00 -18.52
N GLN A 128 11.72 4.97 -17.20
CA GLN A 128 10.91 4.16 -16.30
C GLN A 128 9.69 4.93 -15.76
N THR A 129 8.65 4.19 -15.39
CA THR A 129 7.48 4.72 -14.69
C THR A 129 7.36 4.07 -13.32
N GLY A 130 6.68 4.75 -12.41
CA GLY A 130 6.37 4.21 -11.10
C GLY A 130 5.54 2.93 -11.13
N GLY A 131 5.77 2.07 -10.15
CA GLY A 131 5.02 0.82 -9.95
C GLY A 131 3.72 1.01 -9.16
N GLU A 132 3.26 -0.08 -8.55
CA GLU A 132 2.05 -0.09 -7.74
C GLU A 132 2.36 -0.52 -6.30
N VAL A 133 1.76 0.19 -5.33
CA VAL A 133 1.71 -0.23 -3.93
C VAL A 133 0.26 -0.30 -3.46
N GLN A 134 -0.13 -1.43 -2.88
CA GLN A 134 -1.43 -1.62 -2.24
C GLN A 134 -1.25 -1.97 -0.76
N VAL A 135 -1.96 -1.27 0.12
CA VAL A 135 -1.99 -1.52 1.57
C VAL A 135 -3.46 -1.62 1.98
N LEU A 136 -3.97 -2.86 2.08
CA LEU A 136 -5.41 -3.16 2.15
C LEU A 136 -5.73 -4.12 3.30
N GLY A 137 -6.80 -3.85 4.02
CA GLY A 137 -7.33 -4.63 5.15
C GLY A 137 -8.59 -3.97 5.71
N ASP A 138 -9.18 -4.52 6.77
CA ASP A 138 -10.28 -3.83 7.49
C ASP A 138 -9.79 -2.54 8.16
N LYS A 139 -8.59 -2.57 8.75
CA LYS A 139 -7.95 -1.38 9.33
C LYS A 139 -6.57 -1.22 8.75
N VAL A 140 -6.28 -0.02 8.26
CA VAL A 140 -4.99 0.30 7.64
C VAL A 140 -4.34 1.47 8.37
N GLY A 141 -3.07 1.33 8.69
CA GLY A 141 -2.28 2.36 9.36
C GLY A 141 -0.90 2.53 8.74
N LEU A 142 -0.58 3.76 8.34
CA LEU A 142 0.78 4.20 8.06
C LEU A 142 1.27 4.98 9.28
N PHE A 143 2.27 4.44 9.97
CA PHE A 143 2.75 4.94 11.26
C PHE A 143 4.17 5.44 11.17
N GLU A 144 4.59 6.23 12.17
CA GLU A 144 5.97 6.71 12.29
C GLU A 144 6.48 7.28 10.95
N THR A 145 7.67 6.85 10.50
CA THR A 145 8.32 7.28 9.26
C THR A 145 7.94 6.42 8.05
N ALA A 146 6.73 5.85 8.02
CA ALA A 146 6.26 5.06 6.89
C ALA A 146 6.50 5.80 5.57
N HIS A 147 7.21 5.14 4.65
CA HIS A 147 7.56 5.74 3.37
C HIS A 147 7.11 4.84 2.22
N ILE A 148 6.20 5.35 1.40
CA ILE A 148 5.74 4.68 0.19
C ILE A 148 6.23 5.48 -1.02
N ASP A 149 7.01 4.83 -1.89
CA ASP A 149 7.54 5.48 -3.09
C ASP A 149 7.20 4.69 -4.35
N VAL A 150 6.40 5.32 -5.20
CA VAL A 150 6.07 4.88 -6.56
C VAL A 150 6.41 5.96 -7.58
N SER A 151 7.39 6.82 -7.30
CA SER A 151 7.81 7.87 -8.24
C SER A 151 8.45 7.25 -9.50
N GLY A 152 8.41 7.96 -10.62
CA GLY A 152 9.04 7.52 -11.86
C GLY A 152 9.70 8.63 -12.68
N ASP A 153 10.53 8.24 -13.64
CA ASP A 153 11.16 9.19 -14.57
C ASP A 153 10.16 9.79 -15.57
N LEU A 154 9.35 8.93 -16.20
CA LEU A 154 8.35 9.26 -17.23
C LEU A 154 6.89 9.25 -16.72
N GLY A 155 6.69 9.23 -15.40
CA GLY A 155 5.36 9.18 -14.79
C GLY A 155 5.36 8.54 -13.41
N GLY A 156 4.57 9.10 -12.51
CA GLY A 156 4.31 8.51 -11.20
C GLY A 156 3.47 7.24 -11.27
N GLY A 157 3.61 6.38 -10.25
CA GLY A 157 2.89 5.12 -10.13
C GLY A 157 1.56 5.24 -9.39
N THR A 158 1.09 4.12 -8.84
CA THR A 158 -0.19 4.05 -8.11
C THR A 158 0.01 3.61 -6.67
N VAL A 159 -0.64 4.30 -5.74
CA VAL A 159 -0.73 3.91 -4.33
C VAL A 159 -2.20 3.79 -3.93
N LEU A 160 -2.58 2.64 -3.36
CA LEU A 160 -3.90 2.37 -2.80
C LEU A 160 -3.77 2.03 -1.32
N VAL A 161 -4.24 2.92 -0.44
CA VAL A 161 -4.21 2.75 1.02
C VAL A 161 -5.64 2.69 1.52
N GLY A 162 -6.05 1.53 2.01
CA GLY A 162 -7.39 1.31 2.55
C GLY A 162 -8.53 1.31 1.52
N GLY A 163 -8.25 1.40 0.22
CA GLY A 163 -9.27 1.29 -0.82
C GLY A 163 -8.81 1.83 -2.16
N ASP A 164 -9.74 1.87 -3.12
CA ASP A 164 -9.56 2.50 -4.43
C ASP A 164 -10.56 3.66 -4.59
N PHE A 165 -10.54 4.31 -5.75
CA PHE A 165 -11.31 5.49 -6.08
C PHE A 165 -12.77 5.40 -5.61
N GLN A 166 -13.16 6.35 -4.75
CA GLN A 166 -14.48 6.46 -4.13
C GLN A 166 -14.99 5.16 -3.45
N GLY A 167 -14.08 4.26 -3.07
CA GLY A 167 -14.42 2.95 -2.51
C GLY A 167 -15.33 2.10 -3.41
N SER A 168 -15.35 2.37 -4.71
CA SER A 168 -16.34 1.80 -5.64
C SER A 168 -15.82 0.62 -6.45
N ASN A 169 -14.55 0.26 -6.31
CA ASN A 169 -13.95 -0.88 -6.98
C ASN A 169 -14.27 -2.17 -6.22
N PRO A 170 -15.10 -3.09 -6.75
CA PRO A 170 -15.47 -4.32 -6.05
C PRO A 170 -14.31 -5.31 -5.88
N ASP A 171 -13.24 -5.16 -6.66
CA ASP A 171 -12.05 -6.02 -6.59
C ASP A 171 -11.06 -5.54 -5.51
N ILE A 172 -11.26 -4.33 -4.96
CA ILE A 172 -10.43 -3.76 -3.90
C ILE A 172 -11.26 -3.64 -2.62
N ARG A 173 -10.81 -4.32 -1.58
CA ARG A 173 -11.44 -4.20 -0.26
C ARG A 173 -11.16 -2.82 0.33
N ASN A 174 -12.23 -2.11 0.66
CA ASN A 174 -12.14 -0.90 1.46
C ASN A 174 -11.88 -1.22 2.94
N ALA A 175 -11.04 -0.43 3.59
CA ALA A 175 -10.90 -0.40 5.03
C ALA A 175 -12.15 0.23 5.65
N SER A 176 -12.56 -0.24 6.82
CA SER A 176 -13.46 0.53 7.68
C SER A 176 -12.75 1.79 8.18
N ARG A 177 -11.45 1.71 8.48
CA ARG A 177 -10.67 2.85 9.02
C ARG A 177 -9.27 2.92 8.47
N THR A 178 -8.84 4.13 8.14
CA THR A 178 -7.50 4.42 7.64
C THR A 178 -6.86 5.54 8.45
N TYR A 179 -5.61 5.33 8.86
CA TYR A 179 -4.78 6.30 9.55
C TYR A 179 -3.47 6.52 8.79
N VAL A 180 -3.11 7.78 8.55
CA VAL A 180 -1.81 8.18 8.01
C VAL A 180 -1.18 9.17 8.97
N GLY A 181 -0.08 8.76 9.60
CA GLY A 181 0.63 9.54 10.61
C GLY A 181 1.34 10.79 10.06
N PRO A 182 1.72 11.72 10.95
CA PRO A 182 2.28 13.02 10.56
C PRO A 182 3.65 12.92 9.87
N ASP A 183 4.45 11.90 10.19
CA ASP A 183 5.77 11.68 9.59
C ASP A 183 5.73 10.67 8.42
N ALA A 184 4.53 10.19 8.06
CA ALA A 184 4.35 9.27 6.95
C ALA A 184 4.34 10.02 5.61
N THR A 185 5.01 9.47 4.61
CA THR A 185 5.16 10.10 3.29
C THR A 185 4.77 9.13 2.18
N ILE A 186 4.04 9.64 1.19
CA ILE A 186 3.65 8.92 -0.02
C ILE A 186 4.10 9.72 -1.24
N THR A 187 5.00 9.18 -2.05
CA THR A 187 5.54 9.84 -3.23
C THR A 187 5.18 9.08 -4.50
N ALA A 188 4.51 9.77 -5.42
CA ALA A 188 4.11 9.29 -6.73
C ALA A 188 4.45 10.36 -7.78
N GLU A 189 5.64 10.93 -7.73
CA GLU A 189 6.05 12.03 -8.60
C GLU A 189 6.56 11.52 -9.95
N ALA A 190 6.43 12.34 -10.98
CA ALA A 190 7.22 12.23 -12.19
C ALA A 190 8.45 13.14 -12.10
N TYR A 191 9.63 12.66 -12.47
CA TYR A 191 10.88 13.45 -12.36
C TYR A 191 11.19 14.26 -13.62
N SER A 192 11.32 13.62 -14.78
CA SER A 192 11.69 14.32 -16.02
C SER A 192 10.46 14.70 -16.82
N GLU A 193 9.69 13.71 -17.25
CA GLU A 193 8.49 13.88 -18.09
C GLU A 193 7.33 13.06 -17.52
N GLY A 194 6.12 13.36 -17.97
CA GLY A 194 4.94 12.60 -17.61
C GLY A 194 4.21 13.11 -16.36
N ASP A 195 3.03 12.56 -16.17
CA ASP A 195 2.11 13.03 -15.15
C ASP A 195 2.51 12.49 -13.77
N GLY A 196 2.18 13.26 -12.73
CA GLY A 196 2.16 12.74 -11.38
C GLY A 196 1.23 11.53 -11.28
N GLY A 197 1.51 10.65 -10.33
CA GLY A 197 0.82 9.37 -10.18
C GLY A 197 -0.55 9.49 -9.52
N LYS A 198 -1.12 8.32 -9.23
CA LYS A 198 -2.41 8.17 -8.54
C LYS A 198 -2.18 7.76 -7.09
N VAL A 199 -2.73 8.50 -6.13
CA VAL A 199 -2.68 8.14 -4.71
C VAL A 199 -4.09 8.15 -4.15
N ILE A 200 -4.55 7.02 -3.61
CA ILE A 200 -5.84 6.91 -2.94
C ILE A 200 -5.61 6.53 -1.47
N VAL A 201 -6.18 7.33 -0.58
CA VAL A 201 -6.33 7.04 0.84
C VAL A 201 -7.82 7.01 1.13
N TRP A 202 -8.35 5.83 1.43
CA TRP A 202 -9.78 5.59 1.55
C TRP A 202 -10.14 4.85 2.85
N ALA A 203 -11.32 5.14 3.38
CA ALA A 203 -12.01 4.30 4.36
C ALA A 203 -13.53 4.46 4.25
N ASP A 204 -14.28 3.40 4.53
CA ASP A 204 -15.75 3.42 4.54
C ASP A 204 -16.32 4.16 5.76
N GLU A 205 -15.65 4.15 6.91
CA GLU A 205 -16.08 4.94 8.08
C GLU A 205 -15.23 6.20 8.21
N ALA A 206 -13.95 6.06 8.58
CA ALA A 206 -13.14 7.19 9.02
C ALA A 206 -11.71 7.17 8.47
N THR A 207 -11.29 8.31 7.95
CA THR A 207 -9.90 8.58 7.57
C THR A 207 -9.33 9.69 8.46
N TRP A 208 -8.18 9.42 9.07
CA TRP A 208 -7.36 10.42 9.76
C TRP A 208 -6.05 10.60 9.00
N PHE A 209 -5.92 11.75 8.35
CA PHE A 209 -4.78 12.04 7.50
C PHE A 209 -3.96 13.19 8.07
N TYR A 210 -2.71 12.90 8.45
CA TYR A 210 -1.74 13.85 8.98
C TYR A 210 -0.46 13.96 8.16
N GLY A 211 -0.21 13.02 7.24
CA GLY A 211 1.06 12.91 6.53
C GLY A 211 1.18 13.78 5.28
N ASP A 212 2.16 13.47 4.45
CA ASP A 212 2.46 14.18 3.22
C ASP A 212 2.30 13.29 1.98
N ILE A 213 1.60 13.80 0.95
CA ILE A 213 1.51 13.17 -0.38
C ILE A 213 2.10 14.09 -1.43
N ASN A 214 3.02 13.57 -2.25
CA ASN A 214 3.55 14.28 -3.42
C ASN A 214 3.26 13.49 -4.69
N ALA A 215 2.44 14.06 -5.57
CA ALA A 215 2.11 13.52 -6.88
C ALA A 215 2.32 14.60 -7.94
N GLN A 216 3.53 15.17 -7.98
CA GLN A 216 3.87 16.25 -8.90
C GLN A 216 4.15 15.74 -10.31
N GLY A 217 3.84 16.57 -11.31
CA GLY A 217 4.19 16.33 -12.70
C GLY A 217 5.68 16.58 -12.99
N GLY A 218 6.16 16.02 -14.11
CA GLY A 218 7.56 16.06 -14.51
C GLY A 218 8.13 17.47 -14.65
N SER A 219 9.43 17.60 -14.35
CA SER A 219 10.13 18.89 -14.41
C SER A 219 10.25 19.46 -15.82
N LEU A 220 10.15 18.65 -16.88
CA LEU A 220 10.20 19.06 -18.28
C LEU A 220 8.81 19.12 -18.93
N SER A 221 7.92 18.20 -18.57
CA SER A 221 6.54 18.15 -19.07
C SER A 221 5.67 17.23 -18.20
N GLY A 222 4.35 17.36 -18.32
CA GLY A 222 3.36 16.51 -17.64
C GLY A 222 2.55 17.27 -16.58
N ASN A 223 1.35 16.77 -16.33
CA ASN A 223 0.40 17.34 -15.37
C ASN A 223 0.65 16.81 -13.96
N GLY A 224 0.07 17.47 -12.98
CA GLY A 224 0.01 16.94 -11.63
C GLY A 224 -0.85 15.70 -11.57
N GLY A 225 -0.58 14.85 -10.60
CA GLY A 225 -1.27 13.59 -10.40
C GLY A 225 -2.65 13.73 -9.80
N PHE A 226 -3.26 12.58 -9.54
CA PHE A 226 -4.56 12.46 -8.91
C PHE A 226 -4.41 11.92 -7.50
N VAL A 227 -4.87 12.69 -6.51
CA VAL A 227 -4.87 12.29 -5.11
C VAL A 227 -6.29 12.31 -4.59
N GLU A 228 -6.71 11.22 -3.94
CA GLU A 228 -7.92 11.18 -3.13
C GLU A 228 -7.55 10.89 -1.67
N VAL A 229 -8.08 11.69 -0.74
CA VAL A 229 -8.03 11.42 0.69
C VAL A 229 -9.44 11.56 1.24
N SER A 230 -10.11 10.44 1.45
CA SER A 230 -11.52 10.41 1.84
C SER A 230 -11.75 9.38 2.94
N GLY A 231 -12.60 9.74 3.90
CA GLY A 231 -13.29 8.77 4.75
C GLY A 231 -14.78 8.99 4.51
N LYS A 232 -15.48 7.99 3.98
CA LYS A 232 -16.83 8.16 3.44
C LYS A 232 -17.78 8.77 4.48
N GLU A 233 -17.76 8.31 5.73
CA GLU A 233 -18.55 8.94 6.79
C GLU A 233 -17.82 10.15 7.40
N SER A 234 -16.52 10.04 7.69
CA SER A 234 -15.76 11.11 8.35
C SER A 234 -14.32 11.21 7.85
N LEU A 235 -13.88 12.44 7.61
CA LEU A 235 -12.48 12.77 7.33
C LEU A 235 -11.96 13.82 8.32
N LEU A 236 -10.86 13.50 8.99
CA LEU A 236 -9.99 14.51 9.61
C LEU A 236 -8.78 14.71 8.69
N PHE A 237 -8.66 15.90 8.13
CA PHE A 237 -7.56 16.26 7.23
C PHE A 237 -6.68 17.33 7.90
N ASN A 238 -5.43 16.95 8.19
CA ASN A 238 -4.40 17.79 8.82
C ASN A 238 -3.00 17.42 8.32
N GLY A 239 -2.89 17.13 7.02
CA GLY A 239 -1.64 16.82 6.33
C GLY A 239 -1.45 17.70 5.09
N GLN A 240 -0.46 17.40 4.26
CA GLN A 240 -0.17 18.15 3.04
C GLN A 240 -0.27 17.27 1.80
N VAL A 241 -0.72 17.87 0.70
CA VAL A 241 -0.76 17.22 -0.61
C VAL A 241 -0.25 18.20 -1.65
N SER A 242 0.71 17.77 -2.46
CA SER A 242 1.19 18.50 -3.63
C SER A 242 0.88 17.73 -4.91
N THR A 243 0.09 18.36 -5.77
CA THR A 243 -0.18 17.92 -7.15
C THR A 243 0.29 18.96 -8.15
N LEU A 244 1.32 19.73 -7.81
CA LEU A 244 1.84 20.79 -8.68
C LEU A 244 2.46 20.20 -9.96
N ALA A 245 2.45 21.00 -11.01
CA ALA A 245 3.15 20.70 -12.26
C ALA A 245 3.82 21.96 -12.77
N ALA A 246 5.15 21.91 -12.92
CA ALA A 246 5.92 23.06 -13.37
C ALA A 246 5.63 23.44 -14.84
N ASN A 247 5.35 22.43 -15.67
CA ASN A 247 5.15 22.55 -17.12
C ASN A 247 3.85 21.87 -17.61
N GLY A 248 2.85 21.77 -16.74
CA GLY A 248 1.55 21.18 -17.05
C GLY A 248 0.44 21.77 -16.20
N GLU A 249 -0.73 21.14 -16.26
CA GLU A 249 -1.86 21.50 -15.41
C GLU A 249 -1.65 20.97 -14.00
N ILE A 250 -2.06 21.74 -12.99
CA ILE A 250 -2.08 21.27 -11.60
C ILE A 250 -3.06 20.08 -11.52
N GLY A 251 -2.65 19.03 -10.84
CA GLY A 251 -3.44 17.84 -10.65
C GLY A 251 -4.58 18.03 -9.65
N THR A 252 -5.21 16.94 -9.25
CA THR A 252 -6.41 16.99 -8.41
C THR A 252 -6.14 16.45 -7.02
N LEU A 253 -6.60 17.18 -5.99
CA LEU A 253 -6.89 16.62 -4.67
C LEU A 253 -8.41 16.52 -4.51
N LEU A 254 -8.91 15.29 -4.38
CA LEU A 254 -10.31 15.00 -4.09
C LEU A 254 -10.49 14.66 -2.61
N LEU A 255 -11.45 15.32 -1.97
CA LEU A 255 -11.93 15.02 -0.63
C LEU A 255 -13.45 14.88 -0.73
N ASP A 256 -14.02 13.70 -0.46
CA ASP A 256 -15.47 13.45 -0.62
C ASP A 256 -16.12 12.71 0.59
N PRO A 257 -16.04 13.25 1.82
CA PRO A 257 -16.69 12.67 3.00
C PRO A 257 -18.10 13.23 3.26
N ASP A 258 -18.94 12.49 4.00
CA ASP A 258 -20.19 13.02 4.59
C ASP A 258 -19.89 14.15 5.60
N TYR A 259 -18.83 13.99 6.40
CA TYR A 259 -18.34 15.00 7.35
C TYR A 259 -16.84 15.23 7.23
N ILE A 260 -16.42 16.49 7.15
CA ILE A 260 -14.99 16.88 7.12
C ILE A 260 -14.63 17.82 8.27
N THR A 261 -13.55 17.50 8.97
CA THR A 261 -12.86 18.43 9.88
C THR A 261 -11.52 18.83 9.27
N ILE A 262 -11.38 20.12 8.98
CA ILE A 262 -10.13 20.72 8.52
C ILE A 262 -9.53 21.50 9.68
N THR A 263 -8.33 21.12 10.12
CA THR A 263 -7.60 21.84 11.19
C THR A 263 -6.41 22.56 10.59
N ASN A 264 -6.12 23.75 11.11
CA ASN A 264 -4.97 24.54 10.70
C ASN A 264 -3.85 24.34 11.73
N THR A 265 -2.63 24.02 11.31
CA THR A 265 -1.43 24.20 12.12
C THR A 265 -0.92 25.61 11.85
N GLY A 266 -1.32 26.55 12.72
CA GLY A 266 -0.79 27.92 12.72
C GLY A 266 0.66 27.99 13.17
#